data_AF-A0A142XCP9-F1
#
_entry.id   AF-A0A142XCP9-F1
#
_cell.length_a   1.000
_cell.length_b   1.000
_cell.length_c   1.000
_cell.angle_alpha   90.00
_cell.angle_beta   90.00
_cell.angle_gamma   90.00
#
_symmetry.space_group_name_H-M   'P 1'
#
loop_
_entity.id
_entity.type
_entity.pdbx_description
1 polymer ?
#
loop_
_entity_poly.entity_id
_entity_poly.type
_entity_poly.pdbx_seq_one_letter_code
_entity_poly.pdbx_strand_id
1 'polypeptide(L)'
;MKSQKEPEEMVELTPAQMARAWQLPDEDGGVLTGSFVRIPARKVKEWETRTGPLDVTFGDISLVTGIPVHTLHSWRKKGLLRVRVFSPSHADGLRVAPAELIRLLRKMAADRNCTTEVVETVAQSRARGHSAKRDAIIACGGTPKDTD
;
A
#
# COMPACT_ATOMS: atom_id res chain seq x y z
N MET A 1 15.76 27.64 -26.19
CA MET A 1 16.03 28.00 -24.78
C MET A 1 15.81 26.76 -23.93
N LYS A 2 16.85 26.19 -23.31
CA LYS A 2 16.70 25.05 -22.40
C LYS A 2 16.22 25.61 -21.06
N SER A 3 14.95 25.44 -20.72
CA SER A 3 14.47 25.71 -19.36
C SER A 3 15.24 24.81 -18.41
N GLN A 4 16.11 25.40 -17.60
CA GLN A 4 16.70 24.72 -16.44
C GLN A 4 15.53 24.43 -15.51
N LYS A 5 15.15 23.14 -15.44
CA LYS A 5 14.12 22.66 -14.54
C LYS A 5 14.75 22.69 -13.16
N GLU A 6 14.33 23.63 -12.32
CA GLU A 6 14.75 23.67 -10.91
C GLU A 6 14.54 22.29 -10.28
N PRO A 7 15.43 21.86 -9.36
CA PRO A 7 15.30 20.56 -8.70
C PRO A 7 13.95 20.51 -7.98
N GLU A 8 13.15 19.51 -8.35
CA GLU A 8 11.82 19.30 -7.78
C GLU A 8 11.96 18.89 -6.31
N GLU A 9 11.47 19.73 -5.39
CA GLU A 9 11.51 19.45 -3.96
C GLU A 9 10.66 18.21 -3.65
N MET A 10 11.26 17.24 -2.95
CA MET A 10 10.63 15.98 -2.60
C MET A 10 10.35 15.95 -1.10
N VAL A 11 9.11 15.63 -0.73
CA VAL A 11 8.67 15.48 0.66
C VAL A 11 8.44 14.00 0.96
N GLU A 12 8.80 13.58 2.16
CA GLU A 12 8.53 12.23 2.65
C GLU A 12 7.24 12.24 3.47
N LEU A 13 6.29 11.37 3.10
CA LEU A 13 5.01 11.23 3.78
C LEU A 13 4.92 9.87 4.46
N THR A 14 4.53 9.87 5.73
CA THR A 14 4.03 8.66 6.42
C THR A 14 2.76 8.13 5.73
N PRO A 15 2.41 6.85 5.91
CA PRO A 15 1.15 6.31 5.42
C PRO A 15 -0.07 7.14 5.84
N ALA A 16 -0.13 7.61 7.10
CA ALA A 16 -1.23 8.44 7.60
C ALA A 16 -1.26 9.82 6.92
N GLN A 17 -0.12 10.49 6.76
CA GLN A 17 -0.06 11.76 6.03
C GLN A 17 -0.45 11.61 4.57
N MET A 18 -0.08 10.50 3.93
CA MET A 18 -0.48 10.19 2.56
C MET A 18 -2.01 9.99 2.46
N ALA A 19 -2.62 9.30 3.43
CA ALA A 19 -4.08 9.17 3.50
C ALA A 19 -4.77 10.55 3.62
N ARG A 20 -4.28 11.42 4.50
CA ARG A 20 -4.82 12.79 4.66
C ARG A 20 -4.69 13.62 3.38
N ALA A 21 -3.53 13.56 2.72
CA ALA A 21 -3.32 14.24 1.44
C ALA A 21 -4.33 13.77 0.39
N TRP A 22 -4.80 12.52 0.50
CA TRP A 22 -5.83 11.95 -0.36
C TRP A 22 -7.25 12.00 0.20
N GLN A 23 -7.48 12.79 1.25
CA GLN A 23 -8.78 12.95 1.92
C GLN A 23 -9.39 11.61 2.37
N LEU A 24 -8.53 10.67 2.77
CA LEU A 24 -8.88 9.36 3.32
C LEU A 24 -8.70 9.34 4.85
N PRO A 25 -9.40 8.45 5.57
CA PRO A 25 -9.10 8.13 6.96
C PRO A 25 -7.64 7.69 7.16
N ASP A 26 -7.01 8.09 8.27
CA ASP A 26 -5.60 7.77 8.57
C ASP A 26 -5.30 6.26 8.51
N GLU A 27 -6.26 5.43 8.94
CA GLU A 27 -6.19 3.96 8.93
C GLU A 27 -6.09 3.35 7.53
N ASP A 28 -6.55 4.04 6.49
CA ASP A 28 -6.40 3.62 5.10
C ASP A 28 -4.99 3.84 4.57
N GLY A 29 -4.16 4.62 5.28
CA GLY A 29 -2.78 4.88 4.90
C GLY A 29 -1.96 3.62 4.70
N GLY A 30 -2.06 2.65 5.62
CA GLY A 30 -1.33 1.39 5.54
C GLY A 30 -1.81 0.47 4.41
N VAL A 31 -3.06 0.62 3.97
CA VAL A 31 -3.58 -0.09 2.79
C VAL A 31 -3.04 0.55 1.50
N LEU A 32 -2.93 1.87 1.49
CA LEU A 32 -2.46 2.64 0.36
C LEU A 32 -0.96 2.47 0.12
N THR A 33 -0.17 2.55 1.20
CA THR A 33 1.28 2.35 1.19
C THR A 33 1.72 1.67 2.48
N GLY A 34 2.52 0.61 2.36
CA GLY A 34 3.07 -0.10 3.51
C GLY A 34 4.22 0.64 4.20
N SER A 35 4.73 1.73 3.61
CA SER A 35 5.88 2.48 4.11
C SER A 35 5.80 3.97 3.77
N PHE A 36 6.82 4.73 4.18
CA PHE A 36 7.01 6.11 3.76
C PHE A 36 7.13 6.20 2.23
N VAL A 37 6.60 7.30 1.66
CA VAL A 37 6.65 7.56 0.22
C VAL A 37 7.21 8.96 -0.03
N ARG A 38 8.09 9.07 -1.03
CA ARG A 38 8.67 10.35 -1.46
C ARG A 38 7.88 10.90 -2.64
N ILE A 39 7.25 12.06 -2.44
CA ILE A 39 6.37 12.70 -3.43
C ILE A 39 6.85 14.13 -3.67
N PRO A 40 6.76 14.66 -4.91
CA PRO A 40 7.01 16.07 -5.16
C PRO A 40 6.13 16.97 -4.29
N ALA A 41 6.71 17.96 -3.60
CA ALA A 41 6.00 18.90 -2.74
C ALA A 41 4.82 19.58 -3.47
N ARG A 42 5.03 19.91 -4.75
CA ARG A 42 4.01 20.50 -5.62
C ARG A 42 2.78 19.62 -5.77
N LYS A 43 2.97 18.29 -5.86
CA LYS A 43 1.88 17.32 -6.01
C LYS A 43 1.10 17.16 -4.71
N VAL A 44 1.79 17.13 -3.56
CA VAL A 44 1.13 17.09 -2.25
C VAL A 44 0.23 18.32 -2.09
N LYS A 45 0.78 19.52 -2.36
CA LYS A 45 0.02 20.77 -2.32
C LYS A 45 -1.17 20.77 -3.29
N GLU A 46 -1.01 20.24 -4.50
CA GLU A 46 -2.11 20.08 -5.46
C GLU A 46 -3.26 19.25 -4.88
N TRP A 47 -2.97 18.15 -4.19
CA TRP A 47 -4.00 17.30 -3.59
C TRP A 47 -4.65 17.94 -2.36
N GLU A 48 -3.86 18.55 -1.48
CA GLU A 48 -4.34 19.20 -0.25
C GLU A 48 -5.20 20.44 -0.53
N THR A 49 -4.86 21.21 -1.56
CA THR A 49 -5.58 22.45 -1.91
C THR A 49 -6.78 22.22 -2.82
N ARG A 50 -7.01 20.97 -3.26
CA ARG A 50 -8.11 20.67 -4.17
C ARG A 50 -9.46 20.82 -3.48
N THR A 51 -10.32 21.63 -4.07
CA THR A 51 -11.71 21.79 -3.67
C THR A 51 -12.60 20.81 -4.44
N GLY A 52 -13.46 20.08 -3.73
CA GLY A 52 -14.34 19.06 -4.30
C GLY A 52 -13.77 17.64 -4.26
N PRO A 53 -14.44 16.66 -4.90
CA PRO A 53 -14.04 15.26 -4.84
C PRO A 53 -12.64 15.07 -5.45
N LEU A 54 -11.73 14.52 -4.65
CA LEU A 54 -10.40 14.17 -5.14
C LEU A 54 -10.49 12.95 -6.05
N ASP A 55 -10.12 13.17 -7.30
CA ASP A 55 -10.04 12.14 -8.33
C ASP A 55 -8.57 12.09 -8.80
N VAL A 56 -7.91 10.96 -8.55
CA VAL A 56 -6.47 10.77 -8.80
C VAL A 56 -6.21 10.09 -10.15
N THR A 57 -5.09 10.43 -10.77
CA THR A 57 -4.68 9.83 -12.05
C THR A 57 -4.07 8.44 -11.81
N PHE A 58 -3.96 7.61 -12.86
CA PHE A 58 -3.19 6.36 -12.76
C PHE A 58 -1.70 6.62 -12.45
N GLY A 59 -1.15 7.76 -12.90
CA GLY A 59 0.20 8.17 -12.57
C GLY A 59 0.37 8.45 -11.08
N ASP A 60 -0.58 9.16 -10.47
CA ASP A 60 -0.58 9.44 -9.03
C ASP A 60 -0.70 8.13 -8.22
N ILE A 61 -1.57 7.22 -8.65
CA ILE A 61 -1.68 5.88 -8.04
C ILE A 61 -0.37 5.10 -8.15
N SER A 62 0.22 5.06 -9.34
CA SER A 62 1.49 4.36 -9.54
C SER A 62 2.62 4.96 -8.72
N LEU A 63 2.64 6.29 -8.56
CA LEU A 63 3.63 7.00 -7.76
C LEU A 63 3.50 6.65 -6.27
N VAL A 64 2.28 6.60 -5.75
CA VAL A 64 2.04 6.38 -4.31
C VAL A 64 2.13 4.91 -3.93
N THR A 65 1.55 4.03 -4.73
CA THR A 65 1.39 2.60 -4.39
C THR A 65 2.48 1.71 -4.97
N GLY A 66 3.28 2.23 -5.92
CA GLY A 66 4.20 1.43 -6.73
C GLY A 66 3.51 0.50 -7.73
N ILE A 67 2.17 0.48 -7.80
CA ILE A 67 1.43 -0.37 -8.74
C ILE A 67 1.63 0.17 -10.17
N PRO A 68 2.15 -0.65 -11.10
CA PRO A 68 2.39 -0.17 -12.45
C PRO A 68 1.10 0.27 -13.15
N VAL A 69 1.16 1.35 -13.93
CA VAL A 69 0.03 1.90 -14.69
C VAL A 69 -0.63 0.84 -15.60
N HIS A 70 0.15 -0.07 -16.20
CA HIS A 70 -0.40 -1.15 -17.02
C HIS A 70 -1.27 -2.13 -16.22
N THR A 71 -0.94 -2.36 -14.94
CA THR A 71 -1.74 -3.17 -14.02
C THR A 71 -3.07 -2.47 -13.71
N LEU A 72 -3.06 -1.16 -13.49
CA LEU A 72 -4.27 -0.37 -13.29
C LEU A 72 -5.18 -0.41 -14.53
N HIS A 73 -4.61 -0.31 -15.73
CA HIS A 73 -5.36 -0.52 -16.97
C HIS A 73 -5.94 -1.92 -17.08
N SER A 74 -5.21 -2.96 -16.66
CA SER A 74 -5.70 -4.33 -16.64
C SER A 74 -6.88 -4.48 -15.68
N TRP A 75 -6.79 -3.92 -14.46
CA TRP A 75 -7.89 -3.94 -13.48
C TRP A 75 -9.14 -3.22 -13.99
N ARG A 76 -8.96 -2.06 -14.64
CA ARG A 76 -10.06 -1.36 -15.32
C ARG A 76 -10.70 -2.25 -16.39
N LYS A 77 -9.90 -2.84 -17.29
CA LYS A 77 -10.41 -3.71 -18.38
C LYS A 77 -11.18 -4.92 -17.86
N LYS A 78 -10.77 -5.46 -16.70
CA LYS A 78 -11.45 -6.56 -16.01
C LYS A 78 -12.67 -6.12 -15.20
N GLY A 79 -13.01 -4.83 -15.18
CA GLY A 79 -14.12 -4.28 -14.39
C GLY A 79 -13.88 -4.26 -12.87
N LEU A 80 -12.64 -4.46 -12.42
CA LEU A 80 -12.28 -4.49 -11.00
C LEU A 80 -12.15 -3.09 -10.40
N LEU A 81 -11.66 -2.15 -11.21
CA LEU A 81 -11.41 -0.76 -10.84
C LEU A 81 -12.39 0.15 -11.57
N ARG A 82 -13.26 0.83 -10.82
CA ARG A 82 -14.15 1.84 -11.39
C ARG A 82 -13.37 3.13 -11.65
N VAL A 83 -13.55 3.68 -12.86
CA VAL A 83 -12.88 4.90 -13.29
C VAL A 83 -13.91 5.92 -13.75
N ARG A 84 -13.62 7.20 -13.50
CA ARG A 84 -14.33 8.34 -14.08
C ARG A 84 -13.51 8.85 -15.27
N VAL A 85 -14.20 9.21 -16.35
CA VAL A 85 -13.58 9.79 -17.53
C VAL A 85 -13.87 11.28 -17.52
N PHE A 86 -12.85 12.10 -17.29
CA PHE A 86 -13.00 13.57 -17.25
C PHE A 86 -12.78 14.20 -18.62
N SER A 87 -11.97 13.58 -19.48
CA SER A 87 -11.84 13.95 -20.89
C SER A 87 -11.53 12.73 -21.76
N PRO A 88 -12.26 12.51 -22.86
CA PRO A 88 -11.99 11.40 -23.78
C PRO A 88 -10.75 11.61 -24.66
N SER A 89 -10.18 12.83 -24.73
CA SER A 89 -9.11 13.17 -25.68
C SER A 89 -7.67 13.09 -25.12
N HIS A 90 -7.50 12.84 -23.82
CA HIS A 90 -6.18 12.76 -23.20
C HIS A 90 -5.97 11.42 -22.50
N ALA A 91 -4.77 10.85 -22.67
CA ALA A 91 -4.31 9.67 -21.94
C ALA A 91 -4.43 9.86 -20.41
N ASP A 92 -4.41 11.12 -19.97
CA ASP A 92 -4.58 11.56 -18.59
C ASP A 92 -6.04 11.83 -18.20
N GLY A 93 -7.02 11.37 -18.98
CA GLY A 93 -8.44 11.58 -18.72
C GLY A 93 -9.07 10.58 -17.76
N LEU A 94 -8.37 9.50 -17.43
CA LEU A 94 -8.83 8.47 -16.49
C LEU A 94 -8.55 8.91 -15.05
N ARG A 95 -9.59 8.84 -14.23
CA ARG A 95 -9.57 9.25 -12.84
C ARG A 95 -10.17 8.18 -11.95
N VAL A 96 -9.66 8.06 -10.74
CA VAL A 96 -10.13 7.11 -9.73
C VAL A 96 -10.37 7.86 -8.44
N ALA A 97 -11.48 7.60 -7.79
CA ALA A 97 -11.70 8.07 -6.42
C ALA A 97 -10.79 7.25 -5.47
N PRO A 98 -10.00 7.87 -4.58
CA PRO A 98 -9.14 7.16 -3.64
C PRO A 98 -9.84 6.04 -2.86
N ALA A 99 -11.08 6.27 -2.42
CA ALA A 99 -11.89 5.26 -1.72
C ALA A 99 -12.15 3.98 -2.55
N GLU A 100 -12.31 4.12 -3.87
CA GLU A 100 -12.50 2.97 -4.77
C GLU A 100 -11.21 2.15 -4.90
N LEU A 101 -10.05 2.81 -4.90
CA LEU A 101 -8.76 2.13 -4.87
C LEU A 101 -8.60 1.36 -3.55
N ILE A 102 -8.86 2.00 -2.40
CA ILE A 102 -8.80 1.35 -1.09
C ILE A 102 -9.72 0.12 -1.04
N ARG A 103 -10.95 0.24 -1.52
CA ARG A 103 -11.90 -0.88 -1.60
C ARG A 103 -11.31 -2.06 -2.38
N LEU A 104 -10.68 -1.80 -3.53
CA LEU A 104 -10.06 -2.84 -4.34
C LEU A 104 -8.83 -3.44 -3.66
N LEU A 105 -7.95 -2.63 -3.08
CA LEU A 105 -6.74 -3.12 -2.40
C LEU A 105 -7.09 -3.98 -1.18
N ARG A 106 -8.08 -3.57 -0.37
CA ARG A 106 -8.60 -4.39 0.75
C ARG A 106 -9.15 -5.73 0.24
N LYS A 107 -9.92 -5.72 -0.85
CA LYS A 107 -10.43 -6.95 -1.46
C LYS A 107 -9.29 -7.87 -1.91
N MET A 108 -8.27 -7.33 -2.59
CA MET A 108 -7.12 -8.12 -3.05
C MET A 108 -6.28 -8.66 -1.89
N ALA A 109 -6.14 -7.90 -0.80
CA ALA A 109 -5.46 -8.36 0.41
C ALA A 109 -6.25 -9.50 1.08
N ALA A 110 -7.58 -9.39 1.17
CA ALA A 110 -8.44 -10.45 1.68
C ALA A 110 -8.34 -11.71 0.83
N ASP A 111 -8.44 -11.60 -0.50
CA ASP A 111 -8.34 -12.73 -1.43
C ASP A 111 -6.98 -13.45 -1.29
N ARG A 112 -5.88 -12.70 -1.10
CA ARG A 112 -4.54 -13.27 -0.88
C ARG A 112 -4.43 -13.97 0.47
N ASN A 113 -4.92 -13.35 1.54
CA ASN A 113 -4.86 -13.92 2.88
C ASN A 113 -5.71 -15.20 3.01
N CYS A 114 -6.79 -15.31 2.25
CA CYS A 114 -7.59 -16.53 2.16
C CYS A 114 -6.90 -17.68 1.36
N THR A 115 -5.82 -17.39 0.62
CA THR A 115 -5.10 -18.39 -0.18
C THR A 115 -3.77 -18.87 0.42
N THR A 116 -3.25 -18.19 1.43
CA THR A 116 -2.07 -18.64 2.17
C THR A 116 -2.47 -19.72 3.18
N GLU A 117 -2.48 -20.98 2.75
CA GLU A 117 -2.09 -22.05 3.66
C GLU A 117 -0.69 -21.70 4.17
N VAL A 118 -0.59 -21.30 5.44
CA VAL A 118 0.71 -21.11 6.09
C VAL A 118 1.32 -22.49 6.21
N VAL A 119 2.06 -22.92 5.19
CA VAL A 119 2.89 -24.10 5.27
C VAL A 119 4.07 -23.74 6.16
N GLU A 120 3.98 -24.09 7.43
CA GLU A 120 5.10 -23.98 8.35
C GLU A 120 6.28 -24.76 7.77
N THR A 121 7.43 -24.11 7.71
CA THR A 121 8.66 -24.82 7.38
C THR A 121 8.96 -25.82 8.50
N VAL A 122 9.59 -26.96 8.15
CA VAL A 122 10.03 -27.97 9.13
C VAL A 122 10.89 -27.33 10.24
N ALA A 123 11.68 -26.31 9.90
CA ALA A 123 12.47 -25.55 10.86
C ALA A 123 11.62 -24.74 11.85
N GLN A 124 10.57 -24.05 11.39
CA GLN A 124 9.66 -23.29 12.25
C GLN A 124 8.82 -24.20 13.16
N SER A 125 8.42 -25.38 12.67
CA SER A 125 7.74 -26.39 13.48
C SER A 125 8.67 -26.94 14.57
N ARG A 126 9.93 -27.28 14.23
CA ARG A 126 10.94 -27.73 15.19
C ARG A 126 11.27 -26.66 16.25
N ALA A 127 11.42 -25.41 15.84
CA ALA A 127 11.69 -24.30 16.76
C ALA A 127 10.57 -24.10 17.78
N ARG A 128 9.31 -24.21 17.36
CA ARG A 128 8.16 -24.21 18.29
C ARG A 128 8.17 -25.40 19.23
N GLY A 129 8.53 -26.59 18.75
CA GLY A 129 8.71 -27.77 19.60
C GLY A 129 9.79 -27.57 20.66
N HIS A 130 10.91 -26.92 20.31
CA HIS A 130 11.96 -26.57 21.27
C HIS A 130 11.50 -25.51 22.28
N SER A 131 10.80 -24.47 21.82
CA SER A 131 10.24 -23.43 22.71
C SER A 131 9.23 -24.03 23.69
N ALA A 132 8.26 -24.82 23.21
CA ALA A 132 7.25 -25.46 24.04
C ALA A 132 7.87 -26.43 25.07
N LYS A 133 8.92 -27.16 24.70
CA LYS A 133 9.69 -27.99 25.65
C LYS A 133 10.41 -27.14 26.69
N ARG A 134 11.04 -26.03 26.29
CA ARG A 134 11.77 -25.12 27.19
C ARG A 134 10.81 -24.51 28.21
N ASP A 135 9.65 -24.05 27.76
CA ASP A 135 8.60 -23.46 28.59
C ASP A 135 8.02 -24.49 29.58
N ALA A 136 7.79 -25.73 29.14
CA ALA A 136 7.34 -26.81 30.03
C ALA A 136 8.39 -27.15 31.11
N ILE A 137 9.67 -27.18 30.75
CA ILE A 137 10.77 -27.42 31.71
C ILE A 137 10.82 -26.30 32.75
N ILE A 138 10.71 -25.04 32.33
CA ILE A 138 10.68 -23.88 33.22
C ILE A 138 9.45 -23.92 34.14
N ALA A 139 8.27 -24.23 33.61
CA ALA A 139 7.03 -24.32 34.39
C ALA A 139 7.08 -25.43 35.45
N CYS A 140 7.81 -26.51 35.20
CA CYS A 140 8.06 -27.59 36.14
C CYS A 140 9.25 -27.33 37.09
N GLY A 141 9.85 -26.13 37.08
CA GLY A 141 10.96 -25.75 37.96
C GLY A 141 12.32 -26.32 37.53
N GLY A 142 12.42 -26.86 36.32
CA GLY A 142 13.68 -27.34 35.75
C GLY A 142 14.46 -26.23 35.04
N THR A 143 15.78 -26.38 34.97
CA THR A 143 16.65 -25.56 34.12
C THR A 143 16.86 -26.26 32.77
N PRO A 144 16.48 -25.64 31.64
CA PRO A 144 16.70 -26.23 30.33
C PRO A 144 18.20 -26.31 30.05
N LYS A 145 18.70 -27.50 29.72
CA LYS A 145 20.07 -27.69 29.24
C LYS A 145 20.11 -27.28 27.77
N ASP A 146 21.00 -26.36 27.42
CA ASP A 146 21.28 -26.05 26.03
C ASP A 146 22.00 -27.27 25.43
N THR A 147 21.29 -28.02 24.59
CA THR A 147 21.88 -29.08 23.76
C THR A 147 22.05 -28.51 22.36
N ASP A 148 23.30 -28.37 21.94
CA ASP A 148 23.73 -28.03 20.57
C ASP A 148 23.11 -28.94 19.50
#